data_AF-A0A945PYT4-F1
#
_entry.id   AF-A0A945PYT4-F1
#
_cell.length_a   1.000
_cell.length_b   1.000
_cell.length_c   1.000
_cell.angle_alpha   90.00
_cell.angle_beta   90.00
_cell.angle_gamma   90.00
#
_symmetry.space_group_name_H-M   'P 1'
#
loop_
_entity.id
_entity.type
_entity.pdbx_description
1 polymer ?
#
loop_
_entity_poly.entity_id
_entity_poly.type
_entity_poly.pdbx_seq_one_letter_code
_entity_poly.pdbx_strand_id
1 'polypeptide(L)'
;MAWLVVLIDFQFLCKDNGAGRIALTNGLRLASSLFVFKTIAPCLFSFDIEWIPDPLSAEILHGVGGEGAQAYEDGMKRLWAEAGATEEQSQPYLKTVLCRIVSIAGIFREVSQGEVKLKLVSLPSDTGDSEKIKEKSILQTMLKAIGSRKPQLVGYNSHNADVPIIIQRSIVNGLFGEGMGERPDKPWEGVDYFAQSGDFNVDLAPILGRFAQTPKLNEIATLCGIPGKVDTDGGSVSGMWLQGDLQGIVNYNEFDAITTHLLWARVAHFGGLLGDEAYEQEQALIRDLMVKGIAEGKTHFERYIEEWERLQKLVAKR
;
A
#
# COMPACT_ATOMS: atom_id res chain seq x y z
N MET A 1 -29.38 -3.93 31.30
CA MET A 1 -30.13 -4.51 30.17
C MET A 1 -29.42 -5.78 29.75
N ALA A 2 -29.96 -6.92 30.19
CA ALA A 2 -29.47 -8.25 29.81
C ALA A 2 -30.10 -8.63 28.47
N TRP A 3 -29.30 -9.06 27.51
CA TRP A 3 -29.79 -9.64 26.26
C TRP A 3 -29.93 -11.15 26.42
N LEU A 4 -31.14 -11.61 26.16
CA LEU A 4 -31.65 -12.96 26.31
C LEU A 4 -31.00 -13.87 25.25
N VAL A 5 -30.34 -14.95 25.70
CA VAL A 5 -29.93 -16.06 24.84
C VAL A 5 -31.15 -16.94 24.59
N VAL A 6 -31.58 -17.07 23.34
CA VAL A 6 -32.57 -18.07 22.94
C VAL A 6 -31.82 -19.26 22.35
N LEU A 7 -31.68 -20.32 23.14
CA LEU A 7 -31.35 -21.66 22.66
C LEU A 7 -32.62 -22.25 22.00
N ILE A 8 -32.50 -22.71 20.75
CA ILE A 8 -33.51 -23.58 20.14
C ILE A 8 -32.87 -24.95 19.94
N ASP A 9 -33.40 -25.91 20.70
CA ASP A 9 -33.19 -27.35 20.59
C ASP A 9 -33.83 -27.87 19.30
N PHE A 10 -33.17 -28.80 18.60
CA PHE A 10 -33.77 -29.51 17.47
C PHE A 10 -33.79 -31.02 17.73
N GLN A 11 -34.98 -31.54 18.03
CA GLN A 11 -35.32 -32.96 17.92
C GLN A 11 -36.01 -33.26 16.58
N PHE A 12 -35.45 -34.26 15.91
CA PHE A 12 -35.97 -35.19 14.89
C PHE A 12 -37.36 -34.98 14.25
N LEU A 13 -37.44 -35.19 12.93
CA LEU A 13 -38.25 -36.29 12.35
C LEU A 13 -37.98 -36.52 10.85
N CYS A 14 -37.62 -37.75 10.52
CA CYS A 14 -37.56 -38.29 9.17
C CYS A 14 -38.98 -38.68 8.71
N LYS A 15 -39.37 -38.30 7.48
CA LYS A 15 -40.46 -38.96 6.74
C LYS A 15 -40.31 -38.74 5.23
N ASP A 16 -40.05 -39.85 4.54
CA ASP A 16 -40.24 -39.97 3.09
C ASP A 16 -41.71 -39.78 2.71
N ASN A 17 -41.95 -39.10 1.59
CA ASN A 17 -42.99 -39.44 0.61
C ASN A 17 -42.74 -38.68 -0.70
N GLY A 18 -42.62 -39.44 -1.79
CA GLY A 18 -42.16 -38.96 -3.08
C GLY A 18 -43.13 -38.04 -3.83
N ALA A 19 -42.54 -37.10 -4.57
CA ALA A 19 -42.94 -36.63 -5.90
C ALA A 19 -41.87 -35.62 -6.34
N GLY A 20 -41.36 -35.78 -7.56
CA GLY A 20 -40.19 -35.05 -8.04
C GLY A 20 -40.32 -33.53 -8.04
N ARG A 21 -39.27 -32.87 -7.56
CA ARG A 21 -38.70 -31.60 -8.03
C ARG A 21 -37.39 -31.40 -7.27
N ILE A 22 -36.26 -31.72 -7.91
CA ILE A 22 -34.95 -31.30 -7.41
C ILE A 22 -34.84 -29.80 -7.70
N ALA A 23 -35.32 -28.99 -6.77
CA ALA A 23 -34.90 -27.60 -6.67
C ALA A 23 -33.60 -27.61 -5.86
N LEU A 24 -32.45 -27.46 -6.54
CA LEU A 24 -31.22 -27.04 -5.90
C LEU A 24 -31.43 -25.60 -5.42
N THR A 25 -32.03 -25.45 -4.25
CA THR A 25 -32.03 -24.17 -3.55
C THR A 25 -30.61 -23.94 -3.07
N ASN A 26 -29.87 -23.13 -3.82
CA ASN A 26 -28.62 -22.51 -3.39
C ASN A 26 -28.82 -21.99 -1.96
N GLY A 27 -28.14 -22.65 -1.03
CA GLY A 27 -28.06 -22.22 0.35
C GLY A 27 -27.50 -20.81 0.36
N LEU A 28 -28.35 -19.86 0.71
CA LEU A 28 -27.99 -18.48 0.97
C LEU A 28 -27.06 -18.50 2.20
N ARG A 29 -25.74 -18.59 1.97
CA ARG A 29 -24.76 -18.21 2.99
C ARG A 29 -24.89 -16.70 3.17
N LEU A 30 -25.82 -16.27 4.02
CA LEU A 30 -25.71 -14.99 4.71
C LEU A 30 -24.60 -15.13 5.75
N ALA A 31 -23.36 -15.29 5.26
CA ALA A 31 -22.21 -14.89 6.03
C ALA A 31 -22.13 -13.37 5.80
N SER A 32 -22.71 -12.59 6.71
CA SER A 32 -22.19 -11.25 6.98
C SER A 32 -20.80 -11.45 7.58
N SER A 33 -19.87 -11.90 6.76
CA SER A 33 -18.50 -12.15 7.18
C SER A 33 -17.85 -10.78 7.32
N LEU A 34 -17.61 -10.39 8.58
CA LEU A 34 -16.62 -9.38 8.90
C LEU A 34 -15.25 -9.93 8.49
N PHE A 35 -14.97 -9.92 7.19
CA PHE A 35 -13.62 -10.10 6.70
C PHE A 35 -12.95 -8.75 6.58
N VAL A 36 -11.71 -8.77 7.00
CA VAL A 36 -10.59 -7.89 6.69
C VAL A 36 -10.78 -7.01 5.43
N PHE A 37 -11.10 -7.59 4.28
CA PHE A 37 -11.71 -6.94 3.10
C PHE A 37 -12.56 -7.99 2.36
N LYS A 38 -13.53 -7.59 1.52
CA LYS A 38 -14.57 -8.53 1.03
C LYS A 38 -14.18 -9.29 -0.24
N THR A 39 -13.36 -8.68 -1.10
CA THR A 39 -13.01 -9.24 -2.42
C THR A 39 -11.58 -8.89 -2.80
N ILE A 40 -10.96 -9.73 -3.63
CA ILE A 40 -9.73 -9.40 -4.36
C ILE A 40 -10.12 -9.04 -5.79
N ALA A 41 -9.85 -7.81 -6.21
CA ALA A 41 -10.11 -7.43 -7.60
C ALA A 41 -9.13 -8.15 -8.55
N PRO A 42 -9.53 -8.46 -9.80
CA PRO A 42 -8.63 -9.06 -10.80
C PRO A 42 -7.41 -8.18 -11.10
N CYS A 43 -7.54 -6.87 -10.94
CA CYS A 43 -6.47 -5.90 -11.04
C CYS A 43 -6.28 -5.23 -9.69
N LEU A 44 -5.08 -5.33 -9.13
CA LEU A 44 -4.73 -4.84 -7.81
C LEU A 44 -3.37 -4.14 -7.85
N PHE A 45 -3.24 -3.04 -7.11
CA PHE A 45 -1.99 -2.32 -6.94
C PHE A 45 -1.72 -2.14 -5.45
N SER A 46 -0.78 -2.93 -4.92
CA SER A 46 -0.29 -2.78 -3.55
C SER A 46 0.94 -1.87 -3.56
N PHE A 47 0.91 -0.77 -2.83
CA PHE A 47 1.85 0.33 -3.07
C PHE A 47 2.27 1.04 -1.79
N ASP A 48 3.37 1.78 -1.93
CA ASP A 48 3.91 2.70 -0.94
C ASP A 48 4.43 3.97 -1.66
N ILE A 49 4.47 5.08 -0.93
CA ILE A 49 4.88 6.39 -1.44
C ILE A 49 5.92 6.98 -0.52
N GLU A 50 6.99 7.49 -1.12
CA GLU A 50 7.96 8.31 -0.41
C GLU A 50 7.75 9.79 -0.69
N TRP A 51 7.73 10.57 0.38
CA TRP A 51 7.60 12.02 0.34
C TRP A 51 8.51 12.71 1.35
N ILE A 52 8.82 13.96 1.05
CA ILE A 52 9.64 14.85 1.88
C ILE A 52 8.90 16.17 2.12
N PRO A 53 9.26 16.97 3.13
CA PRO A 53 8.78 18.35 3.19
C PRO A 53 9.17 19.08 1.89
N ASP A 54 8.24 19.82 1.29
CA ASP A 54 8.44 20.45 -0.01
C ASP A 54 9.14 21.82 0.16
N PRO A 55 10.40 21.98 -0.29
CA PRO A 55 11.10 23.26 -0.17
C PRO A 55 10.35 24.41 -0.86
N LEU A 56 9.66 24.14 -1.96
CA LEU A 56 8.88 25.16 -2.66
C LEU A 56 7.65 25.59 -1.84
N SER A 57 7.03 24.66 -1.11
CA SER A 57 5.94 24.99 -0.19
C SER A 57 6.43 25.88 0.96
N ALA A 58 7.66 25.65 1.45
CA ALA A 58 8.30 26.53 2.44
C ALA A 58 8.53 27.94 1.89
N GLU A 59 8.99 28.06 0.65
CA GLU A 59 9.21 29.35 -0.01
C GLU A 59 7.88 30.12 -0.16
N ILE A 60 6.84 29.46 -0.67
CA ILE A 60 5.53 30.07 -0.91
C ILE A 60 4.87 30.55 0.40
N LEU A 61 4.90 29.73 1.44
CA LEU A 61 4.15 30.01 2.69
C LEU A 61 4.92 30.85 3.68
N HIS A 62 6.26 30.78 3.65
CA HIS A 62 7.11 31.32 4.71
C HIS A 62 8.24 32.22 4.21
N GLY A 63 8.39 32.39 2.90
CA GLY A 63 9.47 33.18 2.30
C GLY A 63 10.87 32.59 2.54
N VAL A 64 10.95 31.31 2.90
CA VAL A 64 12.22 30.58 3.10
C VAL A 64 12.44 29.70 1.88
N GLY A 65 13.25 30.17 0.95
CA GLY A 65 13.54 29.49 -0.32
C GLY A 65 14.92 29.85 -0.86
N GLY A 66 15.23 29.31 -2.02
CA GLY A 66 16.53 29.45 -2.67
C GLY A 66 16.95 28.17 -3.39
N GLU A 67 18.10 28.21 -4.04
CA GLU A 67 18.63 27.06 -4.79
C GLU A 67 19.72 26.34 -4.01
N GLY A 68 19.78 25.02 -4.18
CA GLY A 68 20.82 24.16 -3.61
C GLY A 68 20.43 23.51 -2.28
N ALA A 69 21.20 22.49 -1.89
CA ALA A 69 20.87 21.62 -0.78
C ALA A 69 20.66 22.36 0.56
N GLN A 70 21.47 23.36 0.88
CA GLN A 70 21.32 24.12 2.13
C GLN A 70 20.00 24.89 2.19
N ALA A 71 19.64 25.60 1.11
CA ALA A 71 18.39 26.36 1.06
C ALA A 71 17.17 25.43 1.15
N TYR A 72 17.24 24.27 0.49
CA TYR A 72 16.19 23.25 0.61
C TYR A 72 16.08 22.70 2.03
N GLU A 73 17.20 22.39 2.68
CA GLU A 73 17.23 21.91 4.06
C GLU A 73 16.63 22.95 5.02
N ASP A 74 16.96 24.23 4.84
CA ASP A 74 16.43 25.33 5.65
C ASP A 74 14.90 25.47 5.48
N GLY A 75 14.41 25.33 4.25
CA GLY A 75 12.97 25.28 3.95
C GLY A 75 12.27 24.09 4.63
N MET A 76 12.86 22.89 4.58
CA MET A 76 12.32 21.71 5.27
C MET A 76 12.29 21.90 6.79
N LYS A 77 13.38 22.41 7.38
CA LYS A 77 13.46 22.76 8.81
C LYS A 77 12.40 23.77 9.20
N ARG A 78 12.13 24.77 8.35
CA ARG A 78 11.05 25.73 8.60
C ARG A 78 9.69 25.04 8.68
N LEU A 79 9.36 24.15 7.75
CA LEU A 79 8.09 23.41 7.78
C LEU A 79 7.94 22.55 9.04
N TRP A 80 9.01 21.86 9.47
CA TRP A 80 9.00 21.11 10.72
C TRP A 80 8.84 22.00 11.95
N ALA A 81 9.51 23.17 11.99
CA ALA A 81 9.34 24.13 13.07
C ALA A 81 7.88 24.60 13.21
N GLU A 82 7.22 24.91 12.09
CA GLU A 82 5.80 25.30 12.06
C GLU A 82 4.86 24.15 12.47
N ALA A 83 5.29 22.90 12.32
CA ALA A 83 4.59 21.72 12.79
C ALA A 83 4.90 21.35 14.26
N GLY A 84 5.66 22.19 14.98
CA GLY A 84 5.94 22.02 16.40
C GLY A 84 7.15 21.13 16.69
N ALA A 85 8.17 21.14 15.82
CA ALA A 85 9.41 20.43 16.08
C ALA A 85 10.05 20.85 17.41
N THR A 86 10.57 19.86 18.14
CA THR A 86 11.29 20.03 19.40
C THR A 86 12.67 19.38 19.31
N GLU A 87 13.51 19.54 20.34
CA GLU A 87 14.79 18.81 20.40
C GLU A 87 14.60 17.29 20.42
N GLU A 88 13.53 16.82 21.07
CA GLU A 88 13.19 15.40 21.21
C GLU A 88 12.50 14.85 19.96
N GLN A 89 11.76 15.70 19.24
CA GLN A 89 11.05 15.36 18.00
C GLN A 89 11.31 16.44 16.95
N SER A 90 12.49 16.39 16.33
CA SER A 90 12.94 17.40 15.36
C SER A 90 12.25 17.33 14.00
N GLN A 91 11.60 16.21 13.68
CA GLN A 91 10.88 15.97 12.43
C GLN A 91 9.47 15.42 12.71
N PRO A 92 8.54 16.24 13.26
CA PRO A 92 7.18 15.81 13.47
C PRO A 92 6.46 15.52 12.14
N TYR A 93 5.36 14.78 12.21
CA TYR A 93 4.53 14.51 11.05
C TYR A 93 4.00 15.82 10.44
N LEU A 94 4.18 15.98 9.13
CA LEU A 94 3.69 17.12 8.39
C LEU A 94 2.37 16.80 7.70
N LYS A 95 1.49 17.80 7.62
CA LYS A 95 0.32 17.74 6.73
C LYS A 95 0.83 17.44 5.31
N THR A 96 0.32 16.39 4.69
CA THR A 96 0.82 15.88 3.39
C THR A 96 0.80 16.91 2.25
N VAL A 97 -0.06 17.93 2.33
CA VAL A 97 -0.09 19.04 1.35
C VAL A 97 1.20 19.86 1.34
N LEU A 98 1.89 19.94 2.49
CA LEU A 98 3.18 20.63 2.67
C LEU A 98 4.38 19.76 2.25
N CYS A 99 4.12 18.52 1.85
CA CYS A 99 5.13 17.58 1.38
C CYS A 99 5.12 17.54 -0.15
N ARG A 100 6.14 16.89 -0.72
CA ARG A 100 6.19 16.51 -2.13
C ARG A 100 6.52 15.04 -2.29
N ILE A 101 5.92 14.41 -3.28
CA ILE A 101 6.22 13.02 -3.64
C ILE A 101 7.55 12.97 -4.37
N VAL A 102 8.40 12.02 -3.96
CA VAL A 102 9.72 11.76 -4.58
C VAL A 102 9.81 10.35 -5.17
N SER A 103 9.00 9.40 -4.68
CA SER A 103 8.90 8.06 -5.26
C SER A 103 7.52 7.44 -5.01
N ILE A 104 7.05 6.63 -5.95
CA ILE A 104 5.91 5.71 -5.79
C ILE A 104 6.37 4.34 -6.27
N ALA A 105 6.23 3.31 -5.44
CA ALA A 105 6.49 1.94 -5.84
C ALA A 105 5.30 1.05 -5.51
N GLY A 106 5.16 -0.06 -6.25
CA GLY A 106 4.08 -0.99 -6.00
C GLY A 106 4.16 -2.26 -6.81
N ILE A 107 3.49 -3.30 -6.32
CA ILE A 107 3.24 -4.54 -7.04
C ILE A 107 1.88 -4.44 -7.71
N PHE A 108 1.91 -4.44 -9.03
CA PHE A 108 0.74 -4.54 -9.88
C PHE A 108 0.45 -6.02 -10.13
N ARG A 109 -0.68 -6.48 -9.58
CA ARG A 109 -1.18 -7.84 -9.68
C ARG A 109 -2.33 -7.89 -10.67
N GLU A 110 -2.23 -8.81 -11.62
CA GLU A 110 -3.27 -9.05 -12.62
C GLU A 110 -3.65 -10.52 -12.71
N VAL A 111 -4.94 -10.79 -12.81
CA VAL A 111 -5.47 -12.11 -13.14
C VAL A 111 -5.98 -12.08 -14.58
N SER A 112 -5.35 -12.88 -15.45
CA SER A 112 -5.78 -13.05 -16.84
C SER A 112 -5.86 -14.53 -17.17
N GLN A 113 -6.99 -14.99 -17.70
CA GLN A 113 -7.23 -16.41 -18.02
C GLN A 113 -6.98 -17.37 -16.84
N GLY A 114 -7.18 -16.89 -15.60
CA GLY A 114 -6.93 -17.66 -14.37
C GLY A 114 -5.48 -17.65 -13.88
N GLU A 115 -4.56 -17.05 -14.62
CA GLU A 115 -3.16 -16.92 -14.25
C GLU A 115 -2.90 -15.57 -13.54
N VAL A 116 -2.17 -15.62 -12.42
CA VAL A 116 -1.71 -14.42 -11.69
C VAL A 116 -0.39 -13.94 -12.27
N LYS A 117 -0.29 -12.65 -12.58
CA LYS A 117 0.94 -11.98 -13.03
C LYS A 117 1.24 -10.81 -12.13
N LEU A 118 2.48 -10.75 -11.64
CA LEU A 118 2.99 -9.66 -10.84
C LEU A 118 3.96 -8.82 -11.67
N LYS A 119 3.86 -7.50 -11.53
CA LYS A 119 4.81 -6.55 -12.08
C LYS A 119 5.16 -5.52 -11.01
N LEU A 120 6.45 -5.30 -10.80
CA LEU A 120 6.93 -4.20 -9.98
C LEU A 120 6.88 -2.91 -10.81
N VAL A 121 6.26 -1.89 -10.25
CA VAL A 121 6.17 -0.55 -10.78
C VAL A 121 6.94 0.37 -9.84
N SER A 122 7.81 1.20 -10.40
CA SER A 122 8.61 2.17 -9.65
C SER A 122 8.61 3.48 -10.42
N LEU A 123 8.26 4.57 -9.74
CA LEU A 123 8.24 5.93 -10.26
C LEU A 123 9.11 6.80 -9.33
N PRO A 124 10.09 7.56 -9.86
CA PRO A 124 10.47 7.64 -11.27
C PRO A 124 11.04 6.31 -11.77
N SER A 125 10.77 5.97 -13.04
CA SER A 125 11.29 4.73 -13.65
C SER A 125 12.77 4.82 -14.03
N ASP A 126 13.31 6.04 -14.03
CA ASP A 126 14.71 6.36 -14.34
C ASP A 126 15.06 7.61 -13.53
N THR A 127 15.96 7.45 -12.57
CA THR A 127 16.39 8.51 -11.65
C THR A 127 17.38 9.49 -12.29
N GLY A 128 17.94 9.17 -13.47
CA GLY A 128 18.80 10.05 -14.25
C GLY A 128 18.05 10.95 -15.23
N ASP A 129 16.75 10.72 -15.46
CA ASP A 129 15.91 11.50 -16.37
C ASP A 129 15.25 12.68 -15.64
N SER A 130 15.71 13.89 -15.95
CA SER A 130 15.28 15.13 -15.28
C SER A 130 13.78 15.44 -15.42
N GLU A 131 13.09 14.93 -16.44
CA GLU A 131 11.65 15.09 -16.58
C GLU A 131 10.89 14.05 -15.75
N LYS A 132 11.37 12.80 -15.72
CA LYS A 132 10.69 11.72 -14.97
C LYS A 132 10.76 11.91 -13.46
N ILE A 133 11.84 12.50 -12.94
CA ILE A 133 12.00 12.77 -11.51
C ILE A 133 11.13 13.93 -10.98
N LYS A 134 10.45 14.68 -11.87
CA LYS A 134 9.53 15.74 -11.45
C LYS A 134 8.29 15.12 -10.81
N GLU A 135 7.86 15.68 -9.67
CA GLU A 135 6.65 15.25 -8.96
C GLU A 135 5.43 15.19 -9.90
N LYS A 136 5.27 16.21 -10.74
CA LYS A 136 4.21 16.27 -11.74
C LYS A 136 4.20 15.05 -12.68
N SER A 137 5.36 14.64 -13.19
CA SER A 137 5.50 13.51 -14.10
C SER A 137 5.20 12.17 -13.41
N ILE A 138 5.66 12.02 -12.16
CA ILE A 138 5.36 10.86 -11.30
C ILE A 138 3.85 10.74 -11.11
N LEU A 139 3.19 11.83 -10.68
CA LEU A 139 1.76 11.88 -10.45
C LEU A 139 0.96 11.62 -11.73
N GLN A 140 1.30 12.24 -12.86
CA GLN A 140 0.62 12.01 -14.13
C GLN A 140 0.68 10.54 -14.56
N THR A 141 1.86 9.92 -14.43
CA THR A 141 2.04 8.51 -14.77
C THR A 141 1.18 7.61 -13.86
N MET A 142 1.13 7.91 -12.57
CA MET A 142 0.33 7.18 -11.60
C MET A 142 -1.18 7.33 -11.84
N LEU A 143 -1.67 8.57 -12.01
CA LEU A 143 -3.08 8.86 -12.30
C LEU A 143 -3.56 8.15 -13.57
N LYS A 144 -2.75 8.20 -14.64
CA LYS A 144 -3.03 7.48 -15.89
C LYS A 144 -3.15 5.98 -15.68
N ALA A 145 -2.25 5.39 -14.89
CA ALA A 145 -2.26 3.97 -14.58
C ALA A 145 -3.52 3.58 -13.78
N ILE A 146 -3.86 4.36 -12.74
CA ILE A 146 -5.09 4.16 -11.95
C ILE A 146 -6.33 4.27 -12.84
N GLY A 147 -6.46 5.34 -13.62
CA GLY A 147 -7.63 5.59 -14.47
C GLY A 147 -7.89 4.53 -15.51
N SER A 148 -6.83 4.10 -16.20
CA SER A 148 -6.94 3.15 -17.30
C SER A 148 -7.17 1.72 -16.82
N ARG A 149 -6.60 1.33 -15.67
CA ARG A 149 -6.66 -0.05 -15.18
C ARG A 149 -7.70 -0.26 -14.09
N LYS A 150 -8.10 0.81 -13.40
CA LYS A 150 -9.02 0.80 -12.27
C LYS A 150 -8.68 -0.28 -11.22
N PRO A 151 -7.41 -0.36 -10.75
CA PRO A 151 -7.00 -1.39 -9.81
C PRO A 151 -7.68 -1.21 -8.46
N GLN A 152 -7.85 -2.28 -7.68
CA GLN A 152 -8.01 -2.19 -6.23
C GLN A 152 -6.69 -1.68 -5.63
N LEU A 153 -6.73 -0.54 -4.95
CA LEU A 153 -5.58 0.01 -4.25
C LEU A 153 -5.45 -0.67 -2.89
N VAL A 154 -4.22 -1.08 -2.55
CA VAL A 154 -3.89 -1.66 -1.25
C VAL A 154 -2.67 -0.96 -0.68
N GLY A 155 -2.74 -0.43 0.54
CA GLY A 155 -1.59 0.17 1.20
C GLY A 155 -1.61 -0.07 2.71
N TYR A 156 -0.60 0.48 3.40
CA TYR A 156 -0.49 0.40 4.85
C TYR A 156 -0.55 1.79 5.46
N ASN A 157 -1.63 2.09 6.19
CA ASN A 157 -1.96 3.45 6.64
C ASN A 157 -2.21 4.43 5.47
N SER A 158 -2.56 3.91 4.31
CA SER A 158 -2.70 4.65 3.05
C SER A 158 -3.93 5.56 3.00
N HIS A 159 -4.97 5.29 3.80
CA HIS A 159 -6.12 6.19 3.91
C HIS A 159 -5.74 7.51 4.59
N ASN A 160 -4.73 7.50 5.45
CA ASN A 160 -4.30 8.67 6.21
C ASN A 160 -3.12 9.40 5.55
N ALA A 161 -2.35 8.74 4.68
CA ALA A 161 -1.14 9.31 4.08
C ALA A 161 -1.14 9.24 2.54
N ASP A 162 -0.98 8.04 1.96
CA ASP A 162 -0.67 7.84 0.54
C ASP A 162 -1.76 8.32 -0.42
N VAL A 163 -3.02 7.94 -0.16
CA VAL A 163 -4.14 8.36 -1.02
C VAL A 163 -4.39 9.87 -0.87
N PRO A 164 -4.44 10.45 0.34
CA PRO A 164 -4.50 11.90 0.51
C PRO A 164 -3.38 12.67 -0.20
N ILE A 165 -2.12 12.23 -0.11
CA ILE A 165 -1.01 12.96 -0.73
C ILE A 165 -1.07 12.92 -2.26
N ILE A 166 -1.47 11.78 -2.87
CA ILE A 166 -1.71 11.72 -4.32
C ILE A 166 -2.73 12.78 -4.72
N ILE A 167 -3.88 12.84 -4.03
CA ILE A 167 -4.97 13.78 -4.35
C ILE A 167 -4.50 15.22 -4.18
N GLN A 168 -3.95 15.55 -3.01
CA GLN A 168 -3.54 16.90 -2.66
C GLN A 168 -2.46 17.41 -3.61
N ARG A 169 -1.44 16.59 -3.88
CA ARG A 169 -0.33 16.99 -4.75
C ARG A 169 -0.70 17.00 -6.23
N SER A 170 -1.68 16.19 -6.65
CA SER A 170 -2.27 16.31 -7.99
C SER A 170 -2.98 17.65 -8.17
N ILE A 171 -3.74 18.09 -7.16
CA ILE A 171 -4.41 19.40 -7.17
C ILE A 171 -3.38 20.53 -7.16
N VAL A 172 -2.36 20.47 -6.30
CA VAL A 172 -1.28 21.47 -6.25
C VAL A 172 -0.57 21.60 -7.60
N ASN A 173 -0.34 20.48 -8.30
CA ASN A 173 0.29 20.47 -9.63
C ASN A 173 -0.67 20.78 -10.79
N GLY A 174 -1.96 21.08 -10.50
CA GLY A 174 -2.98 21.40 -11.50
C GLY A 174 -3.31 20.24 -12.44
N LEU A 175 -3.25 18.99 -11.95
CA LEU A 175 -3.47 17.80 -12.75
C LEU A 175 -4.96 17.44 -12.85
N PHE A 176 -5.37 16.98 -14.04
CA PHE A 176 -6.65 16.32 -14.22
C PHE A 176 -6.60 14.92 -13.59
N GLY A 177 -7.67 14.49 -12.91
CA GLY A 177 -7.67 13.26 -12.12
C GLY A 177 -7.62 11.96 -12.93
N GLU A 178 -7.64 12.02 -14.26
CA GLU A 178 -7.54 10.88 -15.20
C GLU A 178 -8.25 9.62 -14.69
N GLY A 179 -9.56 9.68 -14.41
CA GLY A 179 -10.35 8.53 -13.95
C GLY A 179 -10.22 8.18 -12.45
N MET A 180 -9.12 8.52 -11.77
CA MET A 180 -9.03 8.41 -10.30
C MET A 180 -9.99 9.40 -9.61
N GLY A 181 -10.18 10.58 -10.21
CA GLY A 181 -11.07 11.62 -9.68
C GLY A 181 -12.57 11.37 -9.93
N GLU A 182 -12.93 10.29 -10.62
CA GLU A 182 -14.31 9.94 -10.92
C GLU A 182 -14.92 9.14 -9.76
N ARG A 183 -16.22 9.32 -9.54
CA ARG A 183 -16.99 8.55 -8.55
C ARG A 183 -18.29 8.08 -9.18
N PRO A 184 -18.73 6.84 -8.90
CA PRO A 184 -20.00 6.34 -9.40
C PRO A 184 -21.17 7.00 -8.66
N ASP A 185 -22.32 7.12 -9.32
CA ASP A 185 -23.54 7.68 -8.69
C ASP A 185 -24.03 6.81 -7.53
N LYS A 186 -23.89 5.47 -7.65
CA LYS A 186 -24.11 4.52 -6.55
C LYS A 186 -22.88 3.64 -6.30
N PRO A 187 -22.66 3.18 -5.05
CA PRO A 187 -21.50 2.37 -4.67
C PRO A 187 -21.31 1.06 -5.46
N TRP A 188 -22.38 0.48 -6.02
CA TRP A 188 -22.31 -0.77 -6.79
C TRP A 188 -22.10 -0.57 -8.30
N GLU A 189 -22.07 0.68 -8.78
CA GLU A 189 -21.97 1.00 -10.21
C GLU A 189 -20.52 1.14 -10.70
N GLY A 190 -19.54 1.19 -9.79
CA GLY A 190 -18.14 1.31 -10.21
C GLY A 190 -17.15 1.44 -9.07
N VAL A 191 -15.95 1.87 -9.45
CA VAL A 191 -14.80 2.05 -8.57
C VAL A 191 -14.89 3.41 -7.87
N ASP A 192 -14.80 3.41 -6.55
CA ASP A 192 -14.73 4.63 -5.73
C ASP A 192 -13.50 4.57 -4.81
N TYR A 193 -12.45 5.32 -5.15
CA TYR A 193 -11.24 5.41 -4.35
C TYR A 193 -11.38 6.30 -3.11
N PHE A 194 -12.46 7.09 -3.01
CA PHE A 194 -12.71 8.00 -1.90
C PHE A 194 -13.61 7.40 -0.83
N ALA A 195 -14.22 6.25 -1.11
CA ALA A 195 -15.04 5.53 -0.14
C ALA A 195 -14.15 4.87 0.93
N GLN A 196 -14.21 5.38 2.17
CA GLN A 196 -13.45 4.85 3.31
C GLN A 196 -13.75 3.38 3.66
N SER A 197 -14.93 2.88 3.27
CA SER A 197 -15.35 1.48 3.46
C SER A 197 -15.55 0.74 2.14
N GLY A 198 -15.00 1.28 1.04
CA GLY A 198 -15.08 0.70 -0.28
C GLY A 198 -14.07 -0.44 -0.47
N ASP A 199 -14.42 -1.39 -1.34
CA ASP A 199 -13.54 -2.53 -1.64
C ASP A 199 -12.41 -2.18 -2.63
N PHE A 200 -12.35 -0.96 -3.17
CA PHE A 200 -11.31 -0.53 -4.12
C PHE A 200 -10.19 0.31 -3.53
N ASN A 201 -10.29 0.68 -2.25
CA ASN A 201 -9.24 1.38 -1.51
C ASN A 201 -9.10 0.71 -0.14
N VAL A 202 -8.19 -0.26 -0.05
CA VAL A 202 -7.98 -1.10 1.13
C VAL A 202 -6.75 -0.62 1.90
N ASP A 203 -6.95 -0.28 3.17
CA ASP A 203 -5.88 0.05 4.11
C ASP A 203 -5.68 -1.08 5.12
N LEU A 204 -4.50 -1.70 5.13
CA LEU A 204 -4.13 -2.82 5.99
C LEU A 204 -3.97 -2.43 7.47
N ALA A 205 -3.65 -1.18 7.80
CA ALA A 205 -3.42 -0.77 9.18
C ALA A 205 -4.67 -0.88 10.09
N PRO A 206 -5.84 -0.31 9.73
CA PRO A 206 -7.05 -0.41 10.56
C PRO A 206 -7.64 -1.82 10.63
N ILE A 207 -7.25 -2.71 9.72
CA ILE A 207 -7.57 -4.14 9.76
C ILE A 207 -6.83 -4.83 10.92
N LEU A 208 -5.54 -4.49 11.10
CA LEU A 208 -4.63 -5.21 11.99
C LEU A 208 -4.65 -4.71 13.44
N GLY A 209 -5.14 -3.49 13.68
CA GLY A 209 -5.27 -2.97 15.04
C GLY A 209 -5.95 -1.61 15.09
N ARG A 210 -6.11 -1.08 16.31
CA ARG A 210 -6.68 0.25 16.56
C ARG A 210 -5.83 1.04 17.53
N PHE A 211 -5.70 2.34 17.28
CA PHE A 211 -4.97 3.28 18.15
C PHE A 211 -3.53 2.79 18.44
N ALA A 212 -3.13 2.77 19.71
CA ALA A 212 -1.80 2.31 20.13
C ALA A 212 -1.52 0.82 19.88
N GLN A 213 -2.53 0.03 19.52
CA GLN A 213 -2.37 -1.39 19.17
C GLN A 213 -2.29 -1.62 17.65
N THR A 214 -2.41 -0.57 16.83
CA THR A 214 -2.11 -0.67 15.40
C THR A 214 -0.60 -0.87 15.25
N PRO A 215 -0.14 -2.02 14.73
CA PRO A 215 1.29 -2.24 14.54
C PRO A 215 1.84 -1.27 13.48
N LYS A 216 3.15 -1.12 13.44
CA LYS A 216 3.85 -0.58 12.27
C LYS A 216 4.00 -1.67 11.21
N LEU A 217 4.10 -1.31 9.93
CA LEU A 217 4.36 -2.24 8.84
C LEU A 217 5.55 -3.16 9.16
N ASN A 218 6.66 -2.58 9.62
CA ASN A 218 7.86 -3.31 10.01
C ASN A 218 7.59 -4.35 11.10
N GLU A 219 6.80 -4.02 12.12
CA GLU A 219 6.53 -4.90 13.26
C GLU A 219 5.74 -6.13 12.81
N ILE A 220 4.63 -5.92 12.09
CA ILE A 220 3.79 -7.02 11.66
C ILE A 220 4.47 -7.86 10.57
N ALA A 221 5.13 -7.23 9.58
CA ALA A 221 5.81 -7.95 8.50
C ALA A 221 6.92 -8.86 9.04
N THR A 222 7.81 -8.32 9.86
CA THR A 222 8.95 -9.07 10.42
C THR A 222 8.47 -10.25 11.26
N LEU A 223 7.41 -10.06 12.06
CA LEU A 223 6.82 -11.14 12.86
C LEU A 223 6.07 -12.19 12.02
N CYS A 224 5.65 -11.85 10.79
CA CYS A 224 5.14 -12.78 9.78
C CYS A 224 6.24 -13.51 8.98
N GLY A 225 7.51 -13.22 9.27
CA GLY A 225 8.65 -13.75 8.53
C GLY A 225 8.87 -13.08 7.18
N ILE A 226 8.36 -11.86 6.99
CA ILE A 226 8.50 -11.03 5.80
C ILE A 226 9.44 -9.87 6.17
N PRO A 227 10.44 -9.51 5.36
CA PRO A 227 11.27 -8.33 5.66
C PRO A 227 10.40 -7.09 5.81
N GLY A 228 10.63 -6.30 6.86
CA GLY A 228 10.05 -4.98 7.04
C GLY A 228 11.00 -3.91 6.52
N LYS A 229 11.51 -3.09 7.45
CA LYS A 229 12.65 -2.21 7.18
C LYS A 229 13.90 -3.06 7.00
N VAL A 230 14.35 -3.20 5.76
CA VAL A 230 15.67 -3.75 5.43
C VAL A 230 16.68 -2.65 5.68
N ASP A 231 17.65 -2.86 6.58
CA ASP A 231 18.62 -1.86 7.03
C ASP A 231 19.23 -1.08 5.86
N THR A 232 18.80 0.17 5.71
CA THR A 232 19.50 1.19 4.94
C THR A 232 20.24 2.06 5.94
N ASP A 233 21.47 2.48 5.61
CA ASP A 233 22.21 3.50 6.36
C ASP A 233 21.23 4.56 6.85
N GLY A 234 21.15 4.78 8.18
CA GLY A 234 20.03 5.40 8.90
C GLY A 234 19.67 6.86 8.56
N GLY A 235 19.86 7.30 7.33
CA GLY A 235 19.38 8.56 6.78
C GLY A 235 17.86 8.55 6.60
N SER A 236 17.25 9.69 6.88
CA SER A 236 15.87 9.96 6.49
C SER A 236 15.77 10.13 4.96
N VAL A 237 14.60 9.85 4.38
CA VAL A 237 14.32 10.09 2.96
C VAL A 237 14.61 11.54 2.55
N SER A 238 14.36 12.50 3.45
CA SER A 238 14.73 13.90 3.25
C SER A 238 16.25 14.09 3.12
N GLY A 239 17.03 13.39 3.96
CA GLY A 239 18.50 13.40 3.89
C GLY A 239 19.04 12.79 2.60
N MET A 240 18.50 11.64 2.18
CA MET A 240 18.88 11.02 0.91
C MET A 240 18.57 11.94 -0.27
N TRP A 241 17.42 12.60 -0.24
CA TRP A 241 17.02 13.54 -1.29
C TRP A 241 17.93 14.77 -1.35
N LEU A 242 18.30 15.34 -0.20
CA LEU A 242 19.24 16.46 -0.11
C LEU A 242 20.65 16.09 -0.62
N GLN A 243 21.03 14.83 -0.50
CA GLN A 243 22.28 14.27 -1.04
C GLN A 243 22.18 13.91 -2.53
N GLY A 244 20.99 14.00 -3.13
CA GLY A 244 20.75 13.60 -4.53
C GLY A 244 20.61 12.09 -4.74
N ASP A 245 20.47 11.28 -3.68
CA ASP A 245 20.34 9.83 -3.76
C ASP A 245 18.88 9.39 -4.03
N LEU A 246 18.37 9.76 -5.21
CA LEU A 246 17.04 9.33 -5.64
C LEU A 246 16.95 7.83 -5.88
N GLN A 247 18.05 7.19 -6.29
CA GLN A 247 18.06 5.74 -6.53
C GLN A 247 17.91 4.96 -5.22
N GLY A 248 18.59 5.38 -4.15
CA GLY A 248 18.39 4.82 -2.83
C GLY A 248 16.94 4.95 -2.35
N ILE A 249 16.30 6.09 -2.56
CA ILE A 249 14.88 6.31 -2.20
C ILE A 249 13.96 5.36 -2.99
N VAL A 250 14.18 5.20 -4.31
CA VAL A 250 13.41 4.27 -5.13
C VAL A 250 13.62 2.83 -4.65
N ASN A 251 14.86 2.42 -4.36
CA ASN A 251 15.17 1.08 -3.86
C ASN A 251 14.48 0.80 -2.52
N TYR A 252 14.46 1.78 -1.61
CA TYR A 252 13.76 1.68 -0.32
C TYR A 252 12.24 1.52 -0.51
N ASN A 253 11.64 2.37 -1.35
CA ASN A 253 10.20 2.29 -1.63
C ASN A 253 9.82 0.95 -2.29
N GLU A 254 10.67 0.40 -3.17
CA GLU A 254 10.46 -0.94 -3.73
C GLU A 254 10.39 -2.04 -2.66
N PHE A 255 11.18 -1.93 -1.58
CA PHE A 255 11.08 -2.86 -0.46
C PHE A 255 9.74 -2.73 0.27
N ASP A 256 9.33 -1.51 0.64
CA ASP A 256 8.07 -1.30 1.35
C ASP A 256 6.85 -1.69 0.51
N ALA A 257 6.90 -1.50 -0.81
CA ALA A 257 5.92 -2.01 -1.76
C ALA A 257 5.83 -3.54 -1.79
N ILE A 258 6.97 -4.24 -1.85
CA ILE A 258 7.03 -5.71 -1.81
C ILE A 258 6.49 -6.23 -0.47
N THR A 259 6.94 -5.62 0.62
CA THR A 259 6.50 -5.95 1.99
C THR A 259 5.00 -5.79 2.14
N THR A 260 4.45 -4.68 1.64
CA THR A 260 3.01 -4.41 1.64
C THR A 260 2.24 -5.46 0.85
N HIS A 261 2.75 -5.90 -0.31
CA HIS A 261 2.14 -6.97 -1.10
C HIS A 261 2.13 -8.31 -0.37
N LEU A 262 3.26 -8.72 0.21
CA LEU A 262 3.38 -9.97 0.94
C LEU A 262 2.50 -9.98 2.20
N LEU A 263 2.42 -8.86 2.90
CA LEU A 263 1.51 -8.71 4.04
C LEU A 263 0.05 -8.76 3.58
N TRP A 264 -0.31 -8.09 2.49
CA TRP A 264 -1.64 -8.20 1.88
C TRP A 264 -1.99 -9.66 1.58
N ALA A 265 -1.08 -10.42 0.97
CA ALA A 265 -1.31 -11.84 0.65
C ALA A 265 -1.55 -12.66 1.94
N ARG A 266 -0.77 -12.41 3.00
CA ARG A 266 -0.96 -13.05 4.31
C ARG A 266 -2.31 -12.73 4.93
N VAL A 267 -2.72 -11.47 4.81
CA VAL A 267 -3.98 -10.97 5.34
C VAL A 267 -5.17 -11.53 4.53
N ALA A 268 -5.05 -11.63 3.21
CA ALA A 268 -6.01 -12.28 2.32
C ALA A 268 -6.15 -13.77 2.62
N HIS A 269 -5.05 -14.46 2.92
CA HIS A 269 -5.02 -15.86 3.35
C HIS A 269 -5.73 -16.04 4.69
N PHE A 270 -5.43 -15.21 5.69
CA PHE A 270 -6.14 -15.20 6.97
C PHE A 270 -7.65 -14.97 6.79
N GLY A 271 -8.04 -14.09 5.86
CA GLY A 271 -9.43 -13.83 5.49
C GLY A 271 -10.08 -14.92 4.63
N GLY A 272 -9.37 -16.00 4.27
CA GLY A 272 -9.89 -17.07 3.42
C GLY A 272 -10.15 -16.67 1.96
N LEU A 273 -9.65 -15.51 1.52
CA LEU A 273 -9.74 -15.05 0.13
C LEU A 273 -8.64 -15.65 -0.75
N LEU A 274 -7.50 -16.01 -0.16
CA LEU A 274 -6.50 -16.89 -0.76
C LEU A 274 -6.48 -18.21 0.01
N GLY A 275 -6.60 -19.34 -0.71
CA GLY A 275 -6.29 -20.65 -0.13
C GLY A 275 -4.78 -20.86 0.00
N ASP A 276 -4.37 -21.96 0.63
CA ASP A 276 -2.95 -22.25 0.90
C ASP A 276 -2.09 -22.21 -0.38
N GLU A 277 -2.52 -22.90 -1.45
CA GLU A 277 -1.79 -22.95 -2.72
C GLU A 277 -1.67 -21.55 -3.36
N ALA A 278 -2.76 -20.78 -3.36
CA ALA A 278 -2.76 -19.43 -3.93
C ALA A 278 -1.85 -18.48 -3.13
N TYR A 279 -1.86 -18.59 -1.80
CA TYR A 279 -1.01 -17.79 -0.91
C TYR A 279 0.49 -18.10 -1.09
N GLU A 280 0.85 -19.38 -1.18
CA GLU A 280 2.24 -19.78 -1.48
C GLU A 280 2.67 -19.35 -2.89
N GLN A 281 1.75 -19.39 -3.87
CA GLN A 281 2.01 -18.92 -5.22
C GLN A 281 2.30 -17.41 -5.27
N GLU A 282 1.58 -16.57 -4.53
CA GLU A 282 1.87 -15.12 -4.46
C GLU A 282 3.30 -14.86 -3.93
N GLN A 283 3.72 -15.59 -2.89
CA GLN A 283 5.07 -15.47 -2.34
C GLN A 283 6.14 -15.93 -3.35
N ALA A 284 5.89 -17.03 -4.07
CA ALA A 284 6.79 -17.52 -5.11
C ALA A 284 6.95 -16.51 -6.25
N LEU A 285 5.85 -15.90 -6.73
CA LEU A 285 5.88 -14.89 -7.78
C LEU A 285 6.68 -13.65 -7.39
N ILE A 286 6.61 -13.22 -6.11
CA ILE A 286 7.44 -12.12 -5.61
C ILE A 286 8.93 -12.50 -5.58
N ARG A 287 9.27 -13.74 -5.19
CA ARG A 287 10.66 -14.22 -5.27
C ARG A 287 11.18 -14.21 -6.70
N ASP A 288 10.40 -14.74 -7.64
CA ASP A 288 10.75 -14.76 -9.06
C ASP A 288 10.97 -13.35 -9.61
N LEU A 289 10.09 -12.41 -9.22
CA LEU A 289 10.21 -11.01 -9.58
C LEU A 289 11.53 -10.40 -9.09
N MET A 290 11.91 -10.65 -7.84
CA MET A 290 13.17 -10.15 -7.27
C MET A 290 14.39 -10.81 -7.93
N VAL A 291 14.38 -12.13 -8.13
CA VAL A 291 15.46 -12.86 -8.83
C VAL A 291 15.66 -12.32 -10.24
N LYS A 292 14.57 -12.09 -10.97
CA LYS A 292 14.62 -11.44 -12.28
C LYS A 292 15.18 -10.01 -12.18
N GLY A 293 14.73 -9.24 -11.20
CA GLY A 293 15.25 -7.90 -10.94
C GLY A 293 16.76 -7.87 -10.70
N ILE A 294 17.29 -8.80 -9.91
CA ILE A 294 18.73 -8.96 -9.66
C ILE A 294 19.47 -9.21 -10.97
N ALA A 295 18.96 -10.12 -11.82
CA ALA A 295 19.54 -10.40 -13.13
C ALA A 295 19.50 -9.18 -14.08
N GLU A 296 18.56 -8.26 -13.86
CA GLU A 296 18.42 -6.99 -14.59
C GLU A 296 19.19 -5.82 -13.92
N GLY A 297 19.97 -6.08 -12.87
CA GLY A 297 20.85 -5.11 -12.21
C GLY A 297 20.30 -4.48 -10.92
N LYS A 298 19.11 -4.88 -10.44
CA LYS A 298 18.55 -4.45 -9.15
C LYS A 298 19.13 -5.25 -7.99
N THR A 299 20.43 -5.06 -7.74
CA THR A 299 21.20 -5.82 -6.73
C THR A 299 20.74 -5.57 -5.30
N HIS A 300 20.01 -4.49 -5.01
CA HIS A 300 19.44 -4.26 -3.68
C HIS A 300 18.49 -5.38 -3.23
N PHE A 301 17.84 -6.10 -4.16
CA PHE A 301 16.99 -7.24 -3.81
C PHE A 301 17.75 -8.44 -3.21
N GLU A 302 19.07 -8.55 -3.40
CA GLU A 302 19.87 -9.59 -2.75
C GLU A 302 19.70 -9.51 -1.23
N ARG A 303 19.80 -8.29 -0.68
CA ARG A 303 19.63 -8.04 0.77
C ARG A 303 18.22 -8.36 1.26
N TYR A 304 17.20 -8.05 0.45
CA TYR A 304 15.81 -8.38 0.80
C TYR A 304 15.62 -9.90 0.86
N ILE A 305 16.14 -10.65 -0.12
CA ILE A 305 16.05 -12.11 -0.15
C ILE A 305 16.79 -12.73 1.03
N GLU A 306 18.01 -12.28 1.32
CA GLU A 306 18.80 -12.75 2.46
C GLU A 306 18.07 -12.55 3.79
N GLU A 307 17.52 -11.35 4.00
CA GLU A 307 16.74 -11.05 5.20
C GLU A 307 15.46 -11.88 5.26
N TRP A 308 14.80 -12.09 4.13
CA TRP A 308 13.59 -12.92 4.07
C TRP A 308 13.89 -14.36 4.47
N GLU A 309 14.95 -14.96 3.95
CA GLU A 309 15.38 -16.30 4.34
C GLU A 309 15.75 -16.41 5.82
N ARG A 310 16.46 -15.41 6.34
CA ARG A 310 16.81 -15.35 7.76
C ARG A 310 15.56 -15.32 8.63
N LEU A 311 14.58 -14.47 8.30
CA LEU A 311 13.32 -14.36 9.04
C LEU A 311 12.48 -15.63 8.94
N GLN A 312 12.38 -16.25 7.77
CA GLN A 312 11.68 -17.53 7.59
C GLN A 312 12.26 -18.63 8.49
N LYS A 313 13.59 -18.72 8.60
CA LYS A 313 14.27 -19.66 9.52
C LYS A 313 13.97 -19.36 10.99
N LEU A 314 13.77 -18.10 11.36
CA LEU A 314 13.43 -17.72 12.74
C LEU A 314 11.99 -18.04 13.08
N VAL A 315 11.04 -17.72 12.20
CA VAL A 315 9.61 -17.97 12.47
C VAL A 315 9.27 -19.46 12.43
N ALA A 316 10.02 -20.28 11.69
CA ALA A 316 9.88 -21.74 11.69
C ALA A 316 10.23 -22.42 13.02
N LYS A 317 10.76 -21.68 14.01
CA LYS A 317 11.00 -22.19 15.38
C LYS A 317 9.76 -22.15 16.28
N ARG A 318 8.69 -21.47 15.84
CA ARG A 318 7.40 -21.42 16.56
C ARG A 318 6.64 -22.72 16.38
#